data_AF-A0A7S2Z4F9-F1
#
_entry.id   AF-A0A7S2Z4F9-F1
#
_cell.length_a   1.000
_cell.length_b   1.000
_cell.length_c   1.000
_cell.angle_alpha   90.00
_cell.angle_beta   90.00
_cell.angle_gamma   90.00
#
_symmetry.space_group_name_H-M   'P 1'
#
loop_
_entity.id
_entity.type
_entity.pdbx_description
1 polymer ?
#
loop_
_entity_poly.entity_id
_entity_poly.type
_entity_poly.pdbx_seq_one_letter_code
_entity_poly.pdbx_strand_id
1 'polypeptide(L)'
;AMVMEGEAGEKKIKLRNYLPEDTSLFERRAAAAKSAEGDASEEAAEAEAEPTQEQGGDEPVDLQPKKANWDLKRDVAPKLQKLERRTQAAMVELMKEEERARQAS
;
A
#
# COMPACT_ATOMS: atom_id res chain seq x y z
N ALA A 1 30.43 -38.70 -33.24
CA ALA A 1 30.55 -38.11 -31.89
C ALA A 1 30.90 -36.64 -32.05
N MET A 2 30.02 -35.73 -31.64
CA MET A 2 30.31 -34.30 -31.59
C MET A 2 29.99 -33.84 -30.18
N VAL A 3 31.04 -33.65 -29.39
CA VAL A 3 30.98 -33.11 -28.03
C VAL A 3 30.83 -31.59 -28.18
N MET A 4 29.67 -31.06 -27.80
CA MET A 4 29.51 -29.62 -27.54
C MET A 4 29.56 -29.41 -26.03
N GLU A 5 30.74 -29.08 -25.52
CA GLU A 5 30.87 -28.34 -24.27
C GLU A 5 30.68 -26.86 -24.60
N GLY A 6 29.66 -26.24 -24.00
CA GLY A 6 29.36 -24.81 -24.10
C GLY A 6 29.11 -24.28 -22.70
N GLU A 7 29.99 -23.38 -22.28
CA GLU A 7 30.21 -22.88 -20.93
C GLU A 7 28.95 -22.35 -20.23
N ALA A 8 28.77 -22.75 -18.97
CA ALA A 8 27.72 -22.23 -18.10
C ALA A 8 28.03 -20.78 -17.68
N GLY A 9 27.74 -19.82 -18.56
CA GLY A 9 27.83 -18.40 -18.24
C GLY A 9 26.97 -18.05 -17.03
N GLU A 10 27.60 -17.54 -15.96
CA GLU A 10 26.94 -17.20 -14.71
C GLU A 10 25.82 -16.17 -14.92
N LYS A 11 24.57 -16.58 -14.67
CA LYS A 11 23.40 -15.70 -14.78
C LYS A 11 23.40 -14.68 -13.62
N LYS A 12 23.84 -13.45 -13.89
CA LYS A 12 23.87 -12.36 -12.90
C LYS A 12 22.45 -11.82 -12.63
N ILE A 13 21.96 -12.02 -11.41
CA ILE A 13 20.66 -11.53 -10.91
C ILE A 13 20.75 -10.00 -10.71
N LYS A 14 19.74 -9.26 -11.18
CA LYS A 14 19.59 -7.81 -10.96
C LYS A 14 18.44 -7.54 -10.00
N LEU A 15 18.71 -6.79 -8.93
CA LEU A 15 17.71 -6.46 -7.91
C LEU A 15 17.11 -5.07 -8.22
N ARG A 16 15.82 -5.03 -8.58
CA ARG A 16 15.12 -3.79 -8.95
C ARG A 16 14.19 -3.26 -7.84
N ASN A 17 13.56 -4.15 -7.07
CA ASN A 17 12.60 -3.84 -6.01
C ASN A 17 12.90 -4.63 -4.73
N TYR A 18 14.18 -4.71 -4.36
CA TYR A 18 14.62 -5.30 -3.09
C TYR A 18 15.92 -4.62 -2.65
N LEU A 19 16.05 -4.37 -1.35
CA LEU A 19 17.28 -3.85 -0.74
C LEU A 19 17.99 -5.01 -0.04
N PRO A 20 19.07 -5.55 -0.63
CA PRO A 20 19.81 -6.64 -0.01
C PRO A 20 20.54 -6.16 1.24
N GLU A 21 20.54 -6.98 2.29
CA GLU A 21 21.30 -6.75 3.52
C GLU A 21 22.80 -7.06 3.34
N ASP A 22 23.14 -7.90 2.36
CA ASP A 22 24.52 -8.28 2.05
C ASP A 22 25.19 -7.25 1.13
N THR A 23 26.36 -6.77 1.55
CA THR A 23 27.18 -5.79 0.83
C THR A 23 27.56 -6.24 -0.58
N SER A 24 27.76 -7.54 -0.80
CA SER A 24 28.15 -8.10 -2.10
C SER A 24 27.03 -8.06 -3.16
N LEU A 25 25.78 -7.96 -2.71
CA LEU A 25 24.59 -7.88 -3.57
C LEU A 25 24.18 -6.44 -3.86
N PHE A 26 24.73 -5.46 -3.13
CA PHE A 26 24.46 -4.04 -3.33
C PHE A 26 24.92 -3.55 -4.72
N GLU A 27 26.07 -4.04 -5.19
CA GLU A 27 26.60 -3.74 -6.54
C GLU A 27 25.70 -4.29 -7.67
N ARG A 28 24.83 -5.26 -7.37
CA ARG A 28 23.88 -5.85 -8.31
C ARG A 28 22.53 -5.11 -8.34
N ARG A 29 22.40 -4.04 -7.56
CA ARG A 29 21.23 -3.16 -7.57
C ARG A 29 21.15 -2.44 -8.91
N ALA A 30 19.99 -2.50 -9.55
CA ALA A 30 19.77 -1.72 -10.75
C ALA A 30 19.55 -0.24 -10.39
N ALA A 31 20.17 0.66 -11.15
CA ALA A 31 19.93 2.10 -11.01
C ALA A 31 18.42 2.40 -11.12
N ALA A 32 17.92 3.21 -10.19
CA ALA A 32 16.55 3.70 -10.23
C ALA A 32 16.35 4.48 -11.53
N ALA A 33 15.29 4.15 -12.28
CA ALA A 33 14.96 4.90 -13.49
C ALA A 33 14.60 6.33 -13.09
N LYS A 34 15.25 7.32 -13.71
CA LYS A 34 14.83 8.72 -13.59
C LYS A 34 13.51 8.85 -14.33
N SER A 35 12.42 9.07 -13.58
CA SER A 35 11.15 9.48 -14.16
C SER A 35 11.34 10.92 -14.67
N ALA A 36 10.92 11.22 -15.88
CA ALA A 36 10.84 12.60 -16.35
C ALA A 36 9.66 13.24 -15.62
N GLU A 37 9.95 14.17 -14.70
CA GLU A 37 8.96 15.08 -14.14
C GLU A 37 8.36 15.89 -15.29
N GLY A 38 7.15 15.54 -15.71
CA GLY A 38 6.33 16.34 -16.58
C GLY A 38 5.50 17.28 -15.72
N ASP A 39 5.80 18.58 -15.80
CA ASP A 39 4.99 19.68 -15.29
C ASP A 39 3.52 19.51 -15.69
N ALA A 40 2.64 19.32 -14.70
CA ALA A 40 1.19 19.39 -14.86
C ALA A 40 0.57 20.11 -13.65
N SER A 41 1.17 21.25 -13.26
CA SER A 41 0.82 21.95 -12.02
C SER A 41 -0.02 23.23 -12.21
N GLU A 42 -0.57 23.53 -13.39
CA GLU A 42 -1.13 24.89 -13.64
C GLU A 42 -2.61 24.98 -14.03
N GLU A 43 -3.44 23.94 -13.86
CA GLU A 43 -4.89 24.04 -14.18
C GLU A 43 -5.84 23.56 -13.07
N ALA A 44 -5.36 23.41 -11.83
CA ALA A 44 -6.15 22.86 -10.71
C ALA A 44 -6.61 23.90 -9.68
N ALA A 45 -6.77 25.17 -10.06
CA ALA A 45 -7.03 26.26 -9.11
C ALA A 45 -8.40 26.96 -9.23
N GLU A 46 -9.29 26.58 -10.16
CA GLU A 46 -10.50 27.37 -10.41
C GLU A 46 -11.74 26.49 -10.61
N ALA A 47 -12.22 25.86 -9.53
CA ALA A 47 -13.62 25.43 -9.38
C ALA A 47 -13.91 24.98 -7.94
N GLU A 48 -13.88 25.91 -6.97
CA GLU A 48 -14.64 25.74 -5.74
C GLU A 48 -16.11 26.09 -6.02
N ALA A 49 -17.01 25.11 -5.99
CA ALA A 49 -18.45 25.32 -5.87
C ALA A 49 -19.12 24.08 -5.23
N GLU A 50 -19.34 24.20 -3.92
CA GLU A 50 -20.43 23.70 -3.04
C GLU A 50 -21.25 22.42 -3.37
N PRO A 51 -21.72 21.68 -2.33
CA PRO A 51 -22.19 20.30 -2.44
C PRO A 51 -23.69 20.20 -2.79
N THR A 52 -24.05 19.33 -3.75
CA THR A 52 -25.43 18.85 -3.92
C THR A 52 -25.47 17.34 -3.89
N GLN A 53 -26.19 16.83 -2.91
CA GLN A 53 -26.59 15.44 -2.74
C GLN A 53 -27.77 15.16 -3.69
N GLU A 54 -27.65 14.24 -4.64
CA GLU A 54 -28.83 13.54 -5.20
C GLU A 54 -28.51 12.08 -5.52
N GLN A 55 -29.42 11.23 -5.05
CA GLN A 55 -29.51 9.81 -5.32
C GLN A 55 -30.03 9.61 -6.74
N GLY A 56 -29.56 8.58 -7.44
CA GLY A 56 -30.29 8.04 -8.59
C GLY A 56 -29.40 7.68 -9.76
N GLY A 57 -29.26 6.37 -9.94
CA GLY A 57 -29.00 5.67 -11.20
C GLY A 57 -28.49 6.50 -12.37
N ASP A 58 -27.18 6.58 -12.46
CA ASP A 58 -26.35 6.53 -13.67
C ASP A 58 -24.97 6.88 -13.13
N GLU A 59 -24.19 5.88 -12.70
CA GLU A 59 -22.83 6.16 -12.24
C GLU A 59 -22.00 6.48 -13.50
N PRO A 60 -21.65 7.75 -13.79
CA PRO A 60 -20.54 7.97 -14.69
C PRO A 60 -19.39 7.24 -14.02
N VAL A 61 -18.84 6.24 -14.69
CA VAL A 61 -17.56 5.67 -14.28
C VAL A 61 -16.60 6.84 -14.41
N ASP A 62 -16.39 7.54 -13.29
CA ASP A 62 -15.47 8.64 -13.16
C ASP A 62 -14.10 7.97 -13.18
N LEU A 63 -13.68 7.64 -14.41
CA LEU A 63 -12.39 7.08 -14.80
C LEU A 63 -11.28 8.12 -14.61
N GLN A 64 -11.45 9.01 -13.63
CA GLN A 64 -10.33 9.72 -13.04
C GLN A 64 -9.27 8.68 -12.66
N PRO A 65 -7.99 8.93 -12.95
CA PRO A 65 -6.93 8.10 -12.43
C PRO A 65 -7.02 8.14 -10.91
N LYS A 66 -7.61 7.09 -10.32
CA LYS A 66 -7.74 6.96 -8.88
C LYS A 66 -6.35 7.11 -8.26
N LYS A 67 -6.27 7.78 -7.11
CA LYS A 67 -5.01 7.96 -6.36
C LYS A 67 -4.24 6.63 -6.35
N ALA A 68 -2.93 6.64 -6.60
CA ALA A 68 -2.12 5.42 -6.73
C ALA A 68 -2.29 4.39 -5.58
N ASN A 69 -2.69 4.85 -4.38
CA ASN A 69 -2.89 4.02 -3.19
C ASN A 69 -4.38 3.74 -2.86
N TRP A 70 -5.32 3.98 -3.78
CA TRP A 70 -6.76 3.80 -3.50
C TRP A 70 -7.09 2.34 -3.18
N ASP A 71 -6.50 1.43 -3.95
CA ASP A 71 -6.67 -0.02 -3.81
C ASP A 71 -6.12 -0.51 -2.47
N LEU A 72 -4.95 0.01 -2.09
CA LEU A 72 -4.35 -0.26 -0.78
C LEU A 72 -5.26 0.17 0.36
N LYS A 73 -5.83 1.38 0.31
CA LYS A 73 -6.75 1.86 1.33
C LYS A 73 -8.00 0.99 1.41
N ARG A 74 -8.57 0.64 0.25
CA ARG A 74 -9.77 -0.20 0.16
C ARG A 74 -9.53 -1.60 0.76
N ASP A 75 -8.41 -2.22 0.44
CA ASP A 75 -8.13 -3.60 0.83
C ASP A 75 -7.62 -3.73 2.27
N VAL A 76 -6.99 -2.67 2.81
CA VAL A 76 -6.49 -2.63 4.19
C VAL A 76 -7.60 -2.21 5.17
N ALA A 77 -8.52 -1.32 4.77
CA ALA A 77 -9.62 -0.85 5.62
C ALA A 77 -10.41 -1.97 6.34
N PRO A 78 -10.91 -3.02 5.67
CA PRO A 78 -11.68 -4.08 6.34
C PRO A 78 -10.82 -4.91 7.31
N LYS A 79 -9.50 -5.00 7.09
CA LYS A 79 -8.58 -5.70 8.00
C LYS A 79 -8.38 -4.88 9.28
N LEU A 80 -8.17 -3.57 9.13
CA LEU A 80 -8.06 -2.65 10.27
C LEU A 80 -9.35 -2.60 11.08
N GLN A 81 -10.51 -2.52 10.42
CA GLN A 81 -11.80 -2.51 11.11
C GLN A 81 -12.04 -3.79 11.93
N LYS A 82 -11.63 -4.96 11.43
CA LYS A 82 -11.71 -6.23 12.19
C LYS A 82 -10.80 -6.21 13.41
N LEU A 83 -9.58 -5.68 13.26
CA LEU A 83 -8.63 -5.57 14.34
C LEU A 83 -9.13 -4.59 15.42
N GLU A 84 -9.58 -3.41 15.00
CA GLU A 84 -10.12 -2.37 15.88
C GLU A 84 -11.30 -2.88 16.72
N ARG A 85 -12.25 -3.59 16.10
CA ARG A 85 -13.38 -4.21 16.83
C ARG A 85 -12.92 -5.18 17.92
N ARG A 86 -11.89 -5.99 17.66
CA ARG A 86 -11.34 -6.92 18.65
C ARG A 86 -10.61 -6.17 19.77
N THR A 87 -9.87 -5.12 19.44
CA THR A 87 -9.16 -4.30 20.43
C THR A 87 -10.15 -3.57 21.35
N GLN A 88 -11.23 -2.99 20.81
CA GLN A 88 -12.27 -2.35 21.60
C GLN A 88 -12.97 -3.37 22.53
N ALA A 89 -13.28 -4.57 22.03
CA ALA A 89 -13.87 -5.63 22.85
C ALA A 89 -12.94 -6.05 24.01
N ALA A 90 -11.65 -6.27 23.74
CA ALA A 90 -10.67 -6.62 24.77
C ALA A 90 -10.49 -5.50 25.81
N MET A 91 -10.50 -4.23 25.37
CA MET A 91 -10.42 -3.08 26.28
C MET A 91 -11.62 -3.03 27.23
N VAL A 92 -12.83 -3.26 26.73
CA VAL A 92 -14.04 -3.31 27.56
C VAL A 92 -14.00 -4.48 28.54
N GLU A 93 -13.48 -5.63 28.14
CA GLU A 93 -13.33 -6.79 29.01
C GLU A 93 -12.35 -6.50 30.16
N LEU A 94 -11.18 -5.93 29.87
CA LEU A 94 -10.22 -5.51 30.89
C LEU A 94 -10.82 -4.49 31.87
N MET A 95 -11.56 -3.49 31.37
CA MET A 95 -12.24 -2.51 32.24
C MET A 95 -13.23 -3.18 33.19
N LYS A 96 -13.99 -4.19 32.73
CA LYS A 96 -14.94 -4.93 33.57
C LYS A 96 -14.23 -5.78 34.63
N GLU A 97 -13.10 -6.37 34.29
CA GLU A 97 -12.30 -7.15 35.24
C GLU A 97 -11.74 -6.25 36.35
N GLU A 98 -11.15 -5.11 35.98
CA GLU A 98 -10.64 -4.10 36.91
C GLU A 98 -11.74 -3.59 37.85
N GLU A 99 -12.94 -3.30 37.31
CA GLU A 99 -14.08 -2.87 38.12
C GLU A 99 -14.51 -3.93 39.13
N ARG A 100 -14.60 -5.21 38.71
CA ARG A 100 -14.94 -6.33 39.62
C ARG A 100 -13.88 -6.52 40.70
N ALA A 101 -12.60 -6.44 40.36
CA ALA A 101 -11.51 -6.55 41.32
C ALA A 101 -11.59 -5.42 42.37
N ARG A 102 -11.93 -4.20 41.93
CA ARG A 102 -12.14 -3.05 42.81
C ARG A 102 -13.36 -3.19 43.71
N GLN A 103 -14.45 -3.79 43.23
CA GLN A 103 -15.66 -4.03 44.02
C GLN A 103 -15.53 -5.20 45.01
N ALA A 104 -14.62 -6.15 44.74
CA ALA A 104 -14.34 -7.29 45.60
C ALA A 104 -13.31 -6.99 46.71
N SER A 105 -12.62 -5.84 46.63
CA SER A 105 -11.72 -5.31 47.65
C SER A 105 -12.43 -4.33 48.58
#